data_AF-A0AAD5IYY0-F1
#
_entry.id   AF-A0AAD5IYY0-F1
#
_cell.length_a   1.000
_cell.length_b   1.000
_cell.length_c   1.000
_cell.angle_alpha   90.00
_cell.angle_beta   90.00
_cell.angle_gamma   90.00
#
_symmetry.space_group_name_H-M   'P 1'
#
loop_
_entity.id
_entity.type
_entity.pdbx_description
1 polymer ?
#
loop_
_entity_poly.entity_id
_entity_poly.type
_entity_poly.pdbx_seq_one_letter_code
_entity_poly.pdbx_strand_id
1 'polypeptide(L)' 'MEKKVTGWFGLALGLVIMIQMSAAQMTCEEVLAAELPCKPYLTRQAIDPAPACCDGLNTVFKNEYRSTFSKNLSLHT' A
#
# COMPACT_ATOMS: atom_id res chain seq x y z
N MET A 1 -1.26 -0.90 43.42
CA MET A 1 -2.34 -0.41 42.53
C MET A 1 -2.17 -0.98 41.12
N GLU A 2 -2.06 -2.31 41.00
CA GLU A 2 -1.35 -2.95 39.87
C GLU A 2 -2.25 -3.69 38.88
N LYS A 3 -3.56 -3.83 39.17
CA LYS A 3 -4.49 -4.59 38.32
C LYS A 3 -5.10 -3.76 37.17
N LYS A 4 -4.90 -2.44 37.19
CA LYS A 4 -5.49 -1.50 36.21
C LYS A 4 -4.61 -1.29 34.98
N VAL A 5 -3.30 -1.45 35.13
CA VAL A 5 -2.31 -1.19 34.06
C VAL A 5 -2.28 -2.31 33.02
N THR A 6 -2.38 -3.57 33.42
CA THR A 6 -2.35 -4.71 32.47
C THR A 6 -3.50 -4.67 31.45
N GLY A 7 -4.69 -4.26 31.87
CA GLY A 7 -5.84 -4.13 30.96
C GLY A 7 -5.71 -2.97 29.97
N TRP A 8 -5.13 -1.86 30.41
CA TRP A 8 -4.91 -0.69 29.55
C TRP A 8 -3.87 -0.97 28.46
N PHE A 9 -2.78 -1.67 28.81
CA PHE A 9 -1.75 -2.05 27.84
C PHE A 9 -2.29 -2.99 26.76
N GLY A 10 -3.14 -3.96 27.12
CA GLY A 10 -3.77 -4.85 26.14
C GLY A 10 -4.70 -4.12 25.17
N LEU A 11 -5.46 -3.14 25.66
CA LEU A 11 -6.39 -2.36 24.85
C LEU A 11 -5.65 -1.38 23.92
N ALA A 12 -4.58 -0.75 24.41
CA ALA A 12 -3.71 0.09 23.60
C ALA A 12 -3.01 -0.69 22.49
N LEU A 13 -2.49 -1.89 22.79
CA LEU A 13 -1.88 -2.77 21.78
C LEU A 13 -2.90 -3.24 20.75
N GLY A 14 -4.11 -3.62 21.17
CA GLY A 14 -5.18 -4.01 20.25
C GLY A 14 -5.59 -2.90 19.28
N LEU A 15 -5.67 -1.66 19.74
CA LEU A 15 -5.97 -0.51 18.87
C LEU A 15 -4.86 -0.25 17.84
N VAL A 16 -3.60 -0.33 18.24
CA VAL A 16 -2.46 -0.13 17.31
C VAL A 16 -2.45 -1.21 16.23
N ILE A 17 -2.75 -2.47 16.56
CA ILE A 17 -2.82 -3.56 15.59
C ILE A 17 -3.96 -3.33 14.59
N MET A 18 -5.14 -2.92 15.05
CA MET A 18 -6.31 -2.66 14.19
C MET A 18 -6.08 -1.50 13.21
N ILE A 19 -5.36 -0.45 13.62
CA ILE A 19 -5.03 0.70 12.77
C ILE A 19 -4.06 0.31 11.63
N GLN A 20 -3.22 -0.70 11.83
CA GLN A 20 -2.25 -1.15 10.82
C GLN A 20 -2.89 -2.02 9.73
N MET A 21 -4.08 -2.57 9.98
CA MET A 21 -4.80 -3.48 9.07
C MET A 21 -5.66 -2.76 8.03
N SER A 22 -5.84 -1.44 8.12
CA SER A 22 -6.35 -0.63 7.01
C SER A 22 -5.27 -0.45 5.94
N ALA A 23 -4.83 -1.56 5.36
CA ALA A 23 -4.05 -1.55 4.14
C ALA A 23 -4.93 -0.94 3.04
N ALA A 24 -4.62 0.30 2.65
CA ALA A 24 -5.22 0.93 1.49
C ALA A 24 -5.02 0.01 0.28
N GLN A 25 -6.10 -0.63 -0.15
CA GLN A 25 -6.12 -1.41 -1.38
C GLN A 25 -6.12 -0.40 -2.52
N MET A 26 -5.04 -0.39 -3.28
CA MET A 26 -4.93 0.45 -4.46
C MET A 26 -5.98 0.03 -5.49
N THR A 27 -6.74 1.00 -5.98
CA THR A 27 -7.79 0.79 -6.99
C THR A 27 -7.19 0.79 -8.39
N CYS A 28 -7.88 0.15 -9.36
CA CYS A 28 -7.44 0.17 -10.76
C CYS A 28 -7.38 1.60 -11.33
N GLU A 29 -8.22 2.52 -10.84
CA GLU A 29 -8.20 3.93 -11.26
C GLU A 29 -6.93 4.64 -10.78
N GLU A 30 -6.47 4.37 -9.55
CA GLU A 30 -5.21 4.91 -9.03
C GLU A 30 -3.99 4.37 -9.79
N VAL A 31 -4.00 3.08 -10.15
CA VAL A 31 -2.96 2.49 -11.01
C VAL A 31 -2.95 3.15 -12.38
N LEU A 32 -4.13 3.28 -13.01
CA LEU A 32 -4.24 3.93 -14.32
C LEU A 32 -3.76 5.38 -14.29
N ALA A 33 -4.08 6.12 -13.22
CA ALA A 33 -3.60 7.48 -13.03
C ALA A 33 -2.07 7.55 -12.91
N ALA A 34 -1.44 6.58 -12.25
CA ALA A 34 0.01 6.48 -12.12
C ALA A 34 0.70 6.08 -13.45
N GLU A 35 0.01 5.36 -14.33
CA GLU A 35 0.53 4.91 -15.64
C GLU A 35 0.30 5.89 -16.80
N LEU A 36 -0.60 6.86 -16.66
CA LEU A 36 -0.82 7.95 -17.64
C LEU A 36 0.49 8.59 -18.16
N PRO A 37 1.46 8.99 -17.31
CA PRO A 37 2.73 9.54 -17.78
C PRO A 37 3.62 8.55 -18.54
N CYS A 38 3.35 7.24 -18.47
CA CYS A 38 4.08 6.20 -19.21
C CYS A 38 3.58 6.04 -20.65
N LYS A 39 2.36 6.50 -20.96
CA LYS A 39 1.71 6.36 -22.27
C LYS A 39 2.62 6.72 -23.46
N PRO A 40 3.34 7.86 -23.51
CA PRO A 40 4.19 8.18 -24.66
C PRO A 40 5.32 7.17 -24.88
N TYR A 41 5.91 6.64 -23.81
CA TYR A 41 6.91 5.58 -23.90
C TYR A 41 6.29 4.24 -24.36
N LEU A 42 5.16 3.86 -23.75
CA LEU A 42 4.43 2.62 -24.08
C LEU A 42 3.91 2.58 -25.53
N THR A 43 3.52 3.74 -26.05
CA THR A 43 3.04 3.90 -27.44
C THR A 43 4.16 4.19 -28.43
N ARG A 44 5.44 4.06 -28.03
CA ARG A 44 6.63 4.32 -28.85
C ARG A 44 6.74 5.76 -29.38
N GLN A 45 6.00 6.71 -28.79
CA GLN A 45 6.10 8.14 -29.12
C GLN A 45 7.30 8.81 -28.45
N ALA A 46 7.84 8.20 -27.39
CA ALA A 46 9.08 8.62 -26.73
C ALA A 46 10.04 7.42 -26.60
N ILE A 47 11.35 7.71 -26.67
CA ILE A 47 12.42 6.71 -26.57
C ILE A 47 12.65 6.31 -25.11
N ASP A 48 12.46 7.23 -24.18
CA ASP A 48 12.69 7.04 -22.75
C ASP A 48 11.43 7.32 -21.93
N PRO A 49 11.21 6.62 -20.80
CA PRO A 49 10.13 6.91 -19.89
C PRO A 49 10.36 8.26 -19.21
N ALA A 50 9.29 9.05 -19.08
CA ALA A 50 9.35 10.28 -18.30
C ALA A 50 9.66 9.94 -16.82
N PRO A 51 10.42 10.77 -16.08
CA PRO A 51 10.69 10.53 -14.66
C PRO A 51 9.41 10.34 -13.83
N ALA A 52 8.34 11.06 -14.18
CA ALA A 52 7.02 10.93 -13.57
C ALA A 52 6.37 9.53 -13.78
N CYS A 53 6.67 8.86 -14.90
CA CYS A 53 6.23 7.48 -15.13
C CYS A 53 6.90 6.51 -14.14
N CYS A 54 8.20 6.64 -13.95
CA CYS A 54 8.93 5.81 -13.00
C CYS A 54 8.50 6.05 -11.55
N ASP A 55 8.23 7.30 -11.17
CA ASP A 55 7.78 7.64 -9.82
C ASP A 55 6.37 7.09 -9.52
N GLY A 56 5.45 7.22 -10.49
CA GLY A 56 4.11 6.64 -10.43
C GLY A 56 4.16 5.11 -10.29
N LEU A 57 4.91 4.43 -11.16
CA LEU A 57 5.07 2.97 -11.10
C LEU A 57 5.71 2.51 -9.79
N ASN A 58 6.71 3.23 -9.27
CA ASN A 58 7.33 2.91 -7.99
C ASN A 58 6.31 2.97 -6.83
N THR A 59 5.39 3.92 -6.88
CA THR A 59 4.30 4.04 -5.91
C THR A 59 3.32 2.87 -6.02
N VAL A 60 2.99 2.43 -7.24
CA VAL A 60 2.16 1.24 -7.48
C VAL A 60 2.85 -0.01 -6.92
N PHE A 61 4.12 -0.24 -7.26
CA PHE A 61 4.87 -1.39 -6.76
C PHE A 61 4.92 -1.44 -5.23
N LYS A 62 5.22 -0.32 -4.57
CA LYS A 62 5.25 -0.24 -3.09
C LYS A 62 3.91 -0.60 -2.45
N ASN A 63 2.81 -0.23 -3.09
CA ASN A 63 1.46 -0.52 -2.59
C ASN A 63 1.03 -1.97 -2.86
N GLU A 64 1.46 -2.56 -3.99
CA GLU A 64 1.24 -4.00 -4.30
C GLU A 64 1.91 -4.92 -3.26
N TYR A 65 3.14 -4.60 -2.82
CA TYR A 65 3.85 -5.36 -1.79
C TYR A 65 3.13 -5.32 -0.43
N ARG A 66 2.53 -4.17 -0.09
CA ARG A 66 1.71 -4.02 1.12
C ARG A 66 0.41 -4.83 1.03
N SER A 67 -0.22 -4.85 -0.14
CA SER A 67 -1.44 -5.60 -0.40
C SER A 67 -1.22 -7.11 -0.37
N THR A 68 -0.08 -7.60 -0.90
CA THR A 68 0.30 -9.02 -0.84
C THR A 68 0.65 -9.48 0.58
N PHE A 69 1.31 -8.64 1.39
CA PHE A 69 1.54 -8.91 2.80
C PHE A 69 0.21 -8.98 3.59
N SER A 70 -0.73 -8.08 3.30
CA SER A 70 -2.09 -8.12 3.88
C SER A 70 -2.87 -9.36 3.46
N LYS A 71 -2.79 -9.77 2.18
CA LYS A 71 -3.43 -10.99 1.67
C LYS A 71 -2.85 -12.26 2.29
N ASN A 72 -1.53 -12.32 2.50
CA ASN A 72 -0.87 -13.43 3.19
C ASN A 72 -1.24 -13.50 4.68
N LEU A 73 -1.46 -12.35 5.34
CA LEU A 73 -1.92 -12.33 6.73
C LEU A 73 -3.35 -12.86 6.87
N SER A 74 -4.23 -12.60 5.90
CA SER A 74 -5.60 -13.16 5.86
C SER A 74 -5.67 -14.65 5.49
N LEU A 75 -4.60 -15.26 4.96
CA LEU A 75 -4.58 -16.69 4.64
C LEU A 75 -4.18 -17.58 5.83
N HIS A 76 -3.76 -16.97 6.94
CA HIS A 76 -3.21 -17.65 8.12
C HIS A 76 -4.05 -17.42 9.40
N THR A 77 -5.33 -17.03 9.25
CA THR A 77 -6.35 -17.06 10.31
C THR A 77 -7.51 -17.93 9.84
#